data_AF-A0A2Y9AVW3-F1
#
_entry.id   AF-A0A2Y9AVW3-F1
#
_cell.length_a   1.000
_cell.length_b   1.000
_cell.length_c   1.000
_cell.angle_alpha   90.00
_cell.angle_beta   90.00
_cell.angle_gamma   90.00
#
_symmetry.space_group_name_H-M   'P 1'
#
loop_
_entity.id
_entity.type
_entity.pdbx_description
1 polymer ?
#
loop_
_entity_poly.entity_id
_entity_poly.type
_entity_poly.pdbx_seq_one_letter_code
_entity_poly.pdbx_strand_id
1 'polypeptide(L)'
;MIPRATVARAIGLPEDTDALPPGDLPLDRFAARYVAYLATEEPQTETPDAWTGAVMDALIAEDPELAFAALRAGLPLDEGGRLADPLSELGARPGWAARIEAAAEDDPALAARLDTGG
;
A
#
# COMPACT_ATOMS: atom_id res chain seq x y z
N MET A 1 6.65 -0.75 -10.54
CA MET A 1 5.44 -1.31 -11.18
C MET A 1 4.99 -2.49 -10.35
N ILE A 2 3.69 -2.71 -10.19
CA ILE A 2 3.12 -3.87 -9.50
C ILE A 2 2.73 -4.91 -10.56
N PRO A 3 3.25 -6.14 -10.50
CA PRO A 3 2.95 -7.15 -11.51
C PRO A 3 1.44 -7.40 -11.65
N ARG A 4 0.94 -7.50 -12.88
CA ARG A 4 -0.49 -7.80 -13.13
C ARG A 4 -0.93 -9.09 -12.43
N ALA A 5 -0.07 -10.10 -12.40
CA ALA A 5 -0.35 -11.38 -11.72
C ALA A 5 -0.54 -11.20 -10.20
N THR A 6 0.24 -10.32 -9.57
CA THR A 6 0.07 -9.96 -8.14
C THR A 6 -1.29 -9.32 -7.91
N VAL A 7 -1.70 -8.38 -8.77
CA VAL A 7 -3.02 -7.76 -8.69
C VAL A 7 -4.13 -8.79 -8.84
N ALA A 8 -4.02 -9.69 -9.83
CA ALA A 8 -5.00 -10.75 -10.07
C ALA A 8 -5.15 -11.67 -8.86
N ARG A 9 -4.02 -12.17 -8.32
CA ARG A 9 -4.01 -13.05 -7.14
C ARG A 9 -4.63 -12.38 -5.92
N ALA A 10 -4.29 -11.12 -5.67
CA ALA A 10 -4.78 -10.37 -4.51
C ALA A 10 -6.31 -10.21 -4.51
N ILE A 11 -6.94 -10.14 -5.69
CA ILE A 11 -8.40 -10.01 -5.82
C ILE A 11 -9.10 -11.35 -6.14
N GLY A 12 -8.39 -12.48 -5.98
CA GLY A 12 -8.95 -13.82 -6.16
C GLY A 12 -9.19 -14.23 -7.62
N LEU A 13 -8.54 -13.56 -8.58
CA LEU A 13 -8.58 -13.94 -9.99
C LEU A 13 -7.38 -14.83 -10.39
N PRO A 14 -7.52 -15.67 -11.43
CA PRO A 14 -6.40 -16.38 -12.03
C PRO A 14 -5.33 -15.43 -12.56
N GLU A 15 -4.05 -15.82 -12.48
CA GLU A 15 -2.92 -15.00 -12.96
C GLU A 15 -3.00 -14.66 -14.46
N ASP A 16 -3.65 -15.52 -15.24
CA ASP A 16 -3.87 -15.39 -16.69
C ASP A 16 -5.22 -14.74 -17.04
N THR A 17 -5.94 -14.18 -16.06
CA THR A 17 -7.24 -13.54 -16.27
C THR A 17 -7.19 -12.41 -17.31
N ASP A 18 -8.20 -12.34 -18.18
CA ASP A 18 -8.43 -11.24 -19.12
C ASP A 18 -9.31 -10.12 -18.52
N ALA A 19 -9.82 -10.30 -17.30
CA ALA A 19 -10.68 -9.33 -16.62
C ALA A 19 -9.93 -8.07 -16.13
N LEU A 20 -8.60 -8.12 -16.08
CA LEU A 20 -7.75 -6.98 -15.76
C LEU A 20 -7.24 -6.27 -17.02
N PRO A 21 -7.01 -4.95 -16.98
CA PRO A 21 -6.31 -4.24 -18.04
C PRO A 21 -4.93 -4.88 -18.34
N PRO A 22 -4.46 -4.82 -19.60
CA PRO A 22 -3.13 -5.31 -19.95
C PRO A 22 -2.02 -4.46 -19.31
N GLY A 23 -0.94 -5.14 -18.93
CA GLY A 23 0.25 -4.52 -18.36
C GLY A 23 0.25 -4.45 -16.83
N ASP A 24 1.43 -4.19 -16.29
CA ASP A 24 1.64 -4.00 -14.86
C ASP A 24 1.04 -2.67 -14.39
N LEU A 25 0.65 -2.61 -13.12
CA LEU A 25 0.05 -1.42 -12.52
C LEU A 25 1.16 -0.43 -12.11
N PRO A 26 1.12 0.84 -12.57
CA PRO A 26 2.06 1.85 -12.11
C PRO A 26 1.98 2.08 -10.60
N LEU A 27 3.14 2.16 -9.95
CA LEU A 27 3.24 2.26 -8.49
C LEU A 27 2.63 3.57 -7.96
N ASP A 28 2.92 4.67 -8.65
CA ASP A 28 2.36 6.00 -8.41
C ASP A 28 0.83 6.02 -8.55
N ARG A 29 0.31 5.37 -9.60
CA ARG A 29 -1.12 5.24 -9.83
C ARG A 29 -1.80 4.41 -8.74
N PHE A 30 -1.16 3.32 -8.32
CA PHE A 30 -1.65 2.51 -7.21
C PHE A 30 -1.64 3.29 -5.90
N ALA A 31 -0.53 3.94 -5.56
CA ALA A 31 -0.38 4.71 -4.33
C ALA A 31 -1.43 5.82 -4.21
N ALA A 32 -1.66 6.58 -5.29
CA ALA A 32 -2.71 7.60 -5.32
C ALA A 32 -4.10 7.01 -5.08
N ARG A 33 -4.37 5.83 -5.65
CA ARG A 33 -5.66 5.17 -5.48
C ARG A 33 -5.83 4.58 -4.09
N TYR A 34 -4.77 4.03 -3.52
CA TYR A 34 -4.77 3.48 -2.18
C TYR A 34 -4.99 4.57 -1.12
N VAL A 35 -4.32 5.72 -1.23
CA VAL A 35 -4.55 6.87 -0.34
C VAL A 35 -5.99 7.38 -0.46
N ALA A 36 -6.54 7.44 -1.68
CA ALA A 36 -7.94 7.81 -1.89
C ALA A 36 -8.92 6.80 -1.27
N TYR A 37 -8.63 5.50 -1.36
CA TYR A 37 -9.39 4.44 -0.70
C TYR A 37 -9.38 4.59 0.82
N LEU A 38 -8.22 4.83 1.44
CA LEU A 38 -8.11 5.06 2.88
C LEU A 38 -8.85 6.33 3.33
N ALA A 39 -9.05 7.29 2.44
CA ALA A 39 -9.80 8.51 2.73
C ALA A 39 -11.34 8.32 2.76
N THR A 40 -11.85 7.15 2.38
CA THR A 40 -13.29 6.87 2.39
C THR A 40 -13.79 6.62 3.82
N GLU A 41 -14.83 7.33 4.25
CA GLU A 41 -15.36 7.28 5.63
C GLU A 41 -16.13 5.98 5.95
N GLU A 42 -16.56 5.21 4.94
CA GLU A 42 -17.31 3.96 5.10
C GLU A 42 -16.68 2.80 4.29
N PRO A 43 -15.61 2.16 4.80
CA PRO A 43 -14.94 1.04 4.12
C PRO A 43 -15.77 -0.26 4.09
N GLN A 44 -16.92 -0.30 4.79
CA GLN A 44 -17.78 -1.49 4.90
C GLN A 44 -18.86 -1.58 3.83
N THR A 45 -19.07 -0.52 3.03
CA THR A 45 -19.77 -0.64 1.75
C THR A 45 -18.77 -1.18 0.74
N GLU A 46 -19.17 -2.07 -0.17
CA GLU A 46 -18.34 -2.48 -1.31
C GLU A 46 -17.98 -1.24 -2.15
N THR A 47 -16.92 -0.53 -1.77
CA THR A 47 -16.44 0.61 -2.52
C THR A 47 -15.78 0.07 -3.79
N PRO A 48 -15.93 0.75 -4.94
CA PRO A 48 -15.28 0.35 -6.19
C PRO A 48 -13.74 0.19 -6.07
N ASP A 49 -13.14 0.74 -5.01
CA ASP A 49 -11.70 0.73 -4.77
C ASP A 49 -11.27 -0.23 -3.64
N ALA A 50 -12.17 -1.06 -3.09
CA ALA A 50 -11.84 -2.07 -2.06
C ALA A 50 -10.71 -3.03 -2.49
N TRP A 51 -10.58 -3.28 -3.79
CA TRP A 51 -9.48 -4.07 -4.35
C TRP A 51 -8.10 -3.48 -4.03
N THR A 52 -7.98 -2.17 -3.82
CA THR A 52 -6.70 -1.53 -3.50
C THR A 52 -6.20 -1.91 -2.11
N GLY A 53 -7.12 -2.07 -1.15
CA GLY A 53 -6.82 -2.65 0.16
C GLY A 53 -6.27 -4.07 0.03
N ALA A 54 -7.01 -4.95 -0.66
CA ALA A 54 -6.59 -6.33 -0.87
C ALA A 54 -5.22 -6.46 -1.56
N VAL A 55 -4.92 -5.59 -2.54
CA VAL A 55 -3.59 -5.55 -3.16
C VAL A 55 -2.52 -5.09 -2.17
N MET A 56 -2.77 -4.09 -1.33
CA MET A 56 -1.79 -3.68 -0.32
C MET A 56 -1.51 -4.82 0.68
N ASP A 57 -2.56 -5.48 1.18
CA ASP A 57 -2.43 -6.61 2.12
C ASP A 57 -1.58 -7.73 1.51
N ALA A 58 -1.84 -8.07 0.23
CA ALA A 58 -1.06 -9.05 -0.51
C ALA A 58 0.41 -8.62 -0.67
N LEU A 59 0.67 -7.35 -0.97
CA LEU A 59 2.03 -6.83 -1.06
C LEU A 59 2.74 -6.93 0.30
N ILE A 60 2.13 -6.50 1.41
CA ILE A 60 2.74 -6.59 2.75
C ILE A 60 3.07 -8.05 3.09
N ALA A 61 2.19 -8.98 2.74
CA ALA A 61 2.36 -10.39 3.02
C ALA A 61 3.44 -11.07 2.15
N GLU A 62 3.54 -10.73 0.87
CA GLU A 62 4.28 -11.50 -0.13
C GLU A 62 5.51 -10.77 -0.70
N ASP A 63 5.44 -9.45 -0.83
CA ASP A 63 6.51 -8.59 -1.35
C ASP A 63 6.58 -7.27 -0.56
N PRO A 64 7.10 -7.33 0.68
CA PRO A 64 7.07 -6.18 1.58
C PRO A 64 7.98 -5.02 1.10
N GLU A 65 8.95 -5.30 0.23
CA GLU A 65 9.74 -4.25 -0.45
C GLU A 65 8.87 -3.44 -1.41
N LEU A 66 8.06 -4.12 -2.23
CA LEU A 66 7.13 -3.45 -3.13
C LEU A 66 5.99 -2.75 -2.36
N ALA A 67 5.53 -3.32 -1.25
CA ALA A 67 4.58 -2.67 -0.34
C ALA A 67 5.16 -1.35 0.18
N PHE A 68 6.39 -1.39 0.70
CA PHE A 68 7.06 -0.21 1.22
C PHE A 68 7.25 0.86 0.15
N ALA A 69 7.67 0.47 -1.06
CA ALA A 69 7.80 1.39 -2.18
C ALA A 69 6.46 2.07 -2.51
N ALA A 70 5.35 1.33 -2.50
CA ALA A 70 4.01 1.87 -2.73
C ALA A 70 3.59 2.85 -1.63
N LEU A 71 3.83 2.52 -0.36
CA LEU A 71 3.54 3.40 0.77
C LEU A 71 4.35 4.70 0.69
N ARG A 72 5.65 4.61 0.37
CA ARG A 72 6.49 5.81 0.16
C ARG A 72 6.02 6.69 -0.98
N ALA A 73 5.56 6.10 -2.09
CA ALA A 73 4.99 6.86 -3.20
C ALA A 73 3.68 7.58 -2.81
N GLY A 74 2.96 7.08 -1.80
CA GLY A 74 1.73 7.68 -1.28
C GLY A 74 1.95 8.78 -0.24
N LEU A 75 3.12 8.86 0.42
CA LEU A 75 3.40 9.84 1.48
C LEU A 75 3.07 11.30 1.11
N PRO A 76 3.40 11.79 -0.11
CA PRO A 76 3.08 13.17 -0.52
C PRO A 76 1.58 13.43 -0.69
N LEU A 77 0.78 12.36 -0.83
CA LEU A 77 -0.66 12.43 -1.07
C LEU A 77 -1.47 12.25 0.23
N ASP A 78 -0.84 11.74 1.28
CA ASP A 78 -1.50 11.36 2.53
C ASP A 78 -1.65 12.54 3.51
N GLU A 79 -2.43 13.56 3.15
CA GLU A 79 -2.62 14.74 4.01
C GLU A 79 -3.17 14.40 5.41
N GLY A 80 -3.86 13.27 5.57
CA GLY A 80 -4.50 12.84 6.81
C GLY A 80 -3.69 11.88 7.70
N GLY A 81 -2.48 11.47 7.29
CA GLY A 81 -1.67 10.51 8.06
C GLY A 81 -2.24 9.09 8.08
N ARG A 82 -3.07 8.73 7.10
CA ARG A 82 -3.75 7.45 7.00
C ARG A 82 -2.80 6.29 6.66
N LEU A 83 -1.62 6.60 6.13
CA LEU A 83 -0.60 5.59 5.87
C LEU A 83 0.09 5.09 7.14
N ALA A 84 -0.17 5.68 8.31
CA ALA A 84 0.39 5.22 9.58
C ALA A 84 0.00 3.76 9.87
N ASP A 85 -1.25 3.39 9.66
CA ASP A 85 -1.76 2.03 9.91
C ASP A 85 -1.08 0.97 9.01
N PRO A 86 -1.06 1.09 7.67
CA PRO A 86 -0.37 0.11 6.84
C PRO A 86 1.15 0.13 6.99
N LEU A 87 1.76 1.26 7.39
CA LEU A 87 3.19 1.29 7.77
C LEU A 87 3.44 0.50 9.05
N SER A 88 2.54 0.59 10.03
CA SER A 88 2.58 -0.22 11.26
C SER A 88 2.42 -1.71 10.97
N GLU A 89 1.47 -2.07 10.09
CA GLU A 89 1.27 -3.46 9.66
C GLU A 89 2.50 -4.03 8.96
N LEU A 90 3.10 -3.27 8.04
CA LEU A 90 4.36 -3.63 7.42
C LEU A 90 5.49 -3.75 8.46
N GLY A 91 5.55 -2.82 9.42
CA GLY A 91 6.54 -2.82 10.50
C GLY A 91 6.47 -4.07 11.40
N ALA A 92 5.28 -4.66 11.56
CA ALA A 92 5.09 -5.91 12.29
C ALA A 92 5.72 -7.14 11.60
N ARG A 93 6.14 -7.01 10.33
CA ARG A 93 6.86 -8.06 9.62
C ARG A 93 8.31 -8.19 10.16
N PRO A 94 8.87 -9.41 10.21
CA PRO A 94 10.23 -9.61 10.72
C PRO A 94 11.27 -8.72 10.02
N GLY A 95 11.93 -7.87 10.80
CA GLY A 95 13.01 -6.99 10.32
C GLY A 95 12.56 -5.76 9.53
N TRP A 96 11.25 -5.47 9.48
CA TRP A 96 10.71 -4.31 8.77
C TRP A 96 10.62 -3.06 9.64
N ALA A 97 10.29 -3.17 10.93
CA ALA A 97 10.31 -2.03 11.86
C ALA A 97 11.64 -1.25 11.78
N ALA A 98 12.78 -1.93 11.96
CA ALA A 98 14.10 -1.31 11.89
C ALA A 98 14.44 -0.73 10.51
N ARG A 99 13.92 -1.31 9.41
CA ARG A 99 14.12 -0.78 8.05
C ARG A 99 13.33 0.50 7.84
N ILE A 100 12.09 0.54 8.30
CA ILE A 100 11.21 1.71 8.20
C ILE A 100 11.78 2.85 9.05
N GLU A 101 12.21 2.55 10.29
CA GLU A 101 12.88 3.50 11.17
C GLU A 101 14.14 4.09 10.52
N ALA A 102 15.02 3.24 10.00
CA ALA A 102 16.23 3.69 9.32
C ALA A 102 15.93 4.55 8.08
N ALA A 103 14.88 4.21 7.32
CA ALA A 103 14.46 5.03 6.17
C ALA A 103 13.85 6.38 6.60
N ALA A 104 13.24 6.45 7.78
CA ALA A 104 12.65 7.67 8.31
C ALA A 104 13.70 8.68 8.79
N GLU A 105 14.91 8.24 9.15
CA GLU A 105 16.02 9.14 9.51
C GLU A 105 16.33 10.17 8.40
N ASP A 106 16.19 9.74 7.14
CA ASP A 106 16.46 10.57 5.95
C ASP A 106 15.18 11.06 5.24
N ASP A 107 13.99 10.67 5.71
CA ASP A 107 12.71 11.01 5.07
C ASP A 107 11.73 11.62 6.10
N PRO A 108 11.70 12.96 6.21
CA PRO A 108 10.82 13.65 7.14
C PRO A 108 9.33 13.35 6.93
N ALA A 109 8.92 13.06 5.69
CA ALA A 109 7.53 12.73 5.39
C ALA A 109 7.17 11.34 5.89
N LEU A 110 8.12 10.41 5.88
CA LEU A 110 7.95 9.09 6.49
C LEU A 110 7.98 9.19 8.02
N ALA A 111 8.94 9.92 8.59
CA ALA A 111 9.07 10.11 10.04
C ALA A 111 7.77 10.67 10.65
N ALA A 112 7.17 11.68 10.01
CA ALA A 112 5.91 12.27 10.46
C ALA A 112 4.75 11.28 10.55
N ARG A 113 4.79 10.13 9.86
CA ARG A 113 3.72 9.12 9.86
C ARG A 113 3.94 8.07 10.96
N LEU A 114 5.18 7.89 11.40
CA LEU A 114 5.52 7.01 12.52
C LEU A 114 5.13 7.66 13.85
N ASP A 115 5.29 8.98 13.98
CA ASP A 115 4.97 9.74 15.20
C ASP A 115 3.46 9.84 15.47
N THR A 116 2.62 9.72 14.44
CA THR A 116 1.15 9.76 14.57
C THR A 116 0.51 8.47 15.11
N GLY A 117 1.28 7.38 15.25
CA GLY A 117 0.79 6.08 15.72
C GLY A 117 1.02 5.79 17.22
N GLY A 118 1.46 6.78 18.02
CA GLY A 118 1.80 6.66 19.44
C GLY A 118 0.75 7.22 20.41
#